data_AF-A0A7S0SH56-F1
#
_entry.id   AF-A0A7S0SH56-F1
#
_cell.length_a   1.000
_cell.length_b   1.000
_cell.length_c   1.000
_cell.angle_alpha   90.00
_cell.angle_beta   90.00
_cell.angle_gamma   90.00
#
_symmetry.space_group_name_H-M   'P 1'
#
loop_
_entity.id
_entity.type
_entity.pdbx_description
1 polymer ?
#
loop_
_entity_poly.entity_id
_entity_poly.type
_entity_poly.pdbx_seq_one_letter_code
_entity_poly.pdbx_strand_id
1 'polypeptide(L)'
;GQSGRGTPSRRELSYGVGDDDRSSLWSRSQSSGSERGSPAAARRTPGDGNTEDGDGDEDDGDESVMSYSTLASTVQTGSDAGDDDVHGGRIMRLMRPPPKGQVDSKSYSTVPRAAPGLRASDLAKLAKELRESNPRTQSSPGKDNAAVLEWQSEAAAASDALKATLQRTEDELLGVQISQRNERTSRRAAEEDLQREIDALRDKVRGKEADWSERLATESAGRQLAEGELRALQATTRVKESESVAGIEAVRAEAAAEARVREARLIAEVEALRAETEERQAEWRRKAEREAATATAASAARDVAEGELRALQESTRVDARTRAVAANDADVASFAIAVARGRRETE
;
A
#
# COMPACT_ATOMS: atom_id res chain seq x y z
N GLY A 1 39.16 14.34 -45.37
CA GLY A 1 39.10 15.70 -44.82
C GLY A 1 38.56 15.62 -43.40
N GLN A 2 39.33 16.09 -42.43
CA GLN A 2 38.96 16.22 -41.02
C GLN A 2 37.97 17.37 -40.80
N SER A 3 37.32 17.35 -39.63
CA SER A 3 36.66 18.46 -38.90
C SER A 3 35.34 18.99 -39.49
N GLY A 4 34.33 19.38 -38.70
CA GLY A 4 34.28 19.65 -37.27
C GLY A 4 32.84 19.84 -36.78
N ARG A 5 32.72 19.86 -35.45
CA ARG A 5 31.50 19.93 -34.63
C ARG A 5 30.90 21.35 -34.60
N GLY A 6 29.60 21.45 -34.29
CA GLY A 6 28.91 22.70 -33.99
C GLY A 6 27.54 22.53 -33.32
N THR A 7 27.56 22.29 -31.99
CA THR A 7 26.60 22.68 -30.92
C THR A 7 25.09 22.83 -31.18
N PRO A 8 24.20 22.19 -30.37
CA PRO A 8 22.79 22.56 -30.26
C PRO A 8 22.56 23.74 -29.29
N SER A 9 21.61 24.60 -29.66
CA SER A 9 21.20 25.81 -28.93
C SER A 9 20.51 25.52 -27.60
N ARG A 10 20.99 26.24 -26.58
CA ARG A 10 20.45 26.44 -25.24
C ARG A 10 19.16 27.27 -25.33
N ARG A 11 18.01 26.72 -24.94
CA ARG A 11 16.80 27.52 -24.63
C ARG A 11 16.57 27.57 -23.13
N GLU A 12 16.18 28.76 -22.75
CA GLU A 12 16.16 29.37 -21.43
C GLU A 12 15.19 28.69 -20.45
N LEU A 13 15.66 28.58 -19.21
CA LEU A 13 14.86 28.29 -18.02
C LEU A 13 14.16 29.59 -17.60
N SER A 14 12.84 29.66 -17.77
CA SER A 14 12.02 30.71 -17.16
C SER A 14 11.61 30.30 -15.76
N TYR A 15 12.08 31.05 -14.77
CA TYR A 15 11.62 31.00 -13.38
C TYR A 15 10.22 31.62 -13.29
N GLY A 16 9.23 30.83 -12.89
CA GLY A 16 7.90 31.30 -12.48
C GLY A 16 7.80 31.25 -10.96
N VAL A 17 7.77 32.44 -10.35
CA VAL A 17 7.46 32.74 -8.95
C VAL A 17 5.97 33.08 -8.86
N GLY A 18 5.29 32.63 -7.80
CA GLY A 18 3.89 32.90 -7.45
C GLY A 18 3.35 31.73 -6.63
N ASP A 19 3.60 31.66 -5.32
CA ASP A 19 2.89 32.35 -4.22
C ASP A 19 1.37 32.06 -4.15
N ASP A 20 0.98 31.61 -2.95
CA ASP A 20 -0.34 31.65 -2.32
C ASP A 20 -1.46 30.70 -2.81
N ASP A 21 -1.59 29.55 -2.12
CA ASP A 21 -2.90 29.02 -1.71
C ASP A 21 -2.74 27.98 -0.59
N ARG A 22 -2.41 28.47 0.61
CA ARG A 22 -2.57 27.74 1.88
C ARG A 22 -3.31 28.64 2.85
N SER A 23 -4.63 28.53 2.91
CA SER A 23 -5.48 28.82 4.10
C SER A 23 -6.97 28.78 3.78
N SER A 24 -7.68 27.75 4.27
CA SER A 24 -9.10 27.80 4.67
C SER A 24 -9.41 26.52 5.49
N LEU A 25 -9.31 26.58 6.82
CA LEU A 25 -10.44 26.72 7.77
C LEU A 25 -11.42 25.53 7.64
N TRP A 26 -11.30 24.44 8.41
CA TRP A 26 -11.61 24.30 9.84
C TRP A 26 -12.71 25.24 10.33
N SER A 27 -13.97 24.78 10.27
CA SER A 27 -15.00 24.93 11.33
C SER A 27 -16.40 24.57 10.83
N ARG A 28 -16.93 23.41 11.23
CA ARG A 28 -18.34 23.27 11.67
C ARG A 28 -18.61 21.89 12.30
N SER A 29 -18.56 21.86 13.64
CA SER A 29 -19.31 20.93 14.47
C SER A 29 -20.43 21.68 15.18
N GLN A 30 -21.36 20.92 15.79
CA GLN A 30 -22.60 21.29 16.49
C GLN A 30 -23.84 21.17 15.55
N SER A 31 -24.90 20.41 15.85
CA SER A 31 -25.38 19.90 17.15
C SER A 31 -26.42 18.77 16.96
N SER A 32 -26.39 17.79 17.87
CA SER A 32 -27.50 17.19 18.64
C SER A 32 -28.83 16.81 17.97
N GLY A 33 -29.19 15.52 18.11
CA GLY A 33 -30.56 15.02 17.97
C GLY A 33 -30.67 13.56 18.44
N SER A 34 -30.69 13.38 19.77
CA SER A 34 -30.97 12.11 20.46
C SER A 34 -32.49 11.94 20.60
N GLU A 35 -33.04 10.76 20.26
CA GLU A 35 -34.18 10.07 20.91
C GLU A 35 -34.62 8.86 20.04
N ARG A 36 -34.33 7.63 20.49
CA ARG A 36 -35.24 6.69 21.19
C ARG A 36 -36.50 6.30 20.40
N GLY A 37 -36.63 5.00 20.13
CA GLY A 37 -37.95 4.37 19.96
C GLY A 37 -37.99 3.17 19.02
N SER A 38 -37.57 1.99 19.50
CA SER A 38 -38.15 0.72 19.03
C SER A 38 -39.56 0.55 19.60
N PRO A 39 -40.47 -0.16 18.91
CA PRO A 39 -40.83 -1.47 19.45
C PRO A 39 -41.07 -2.58 18.40
N ALA A 40 -40.69 -3.79 18.82
CA ALA A 40 -41.27 -5.13 18.64
C ALA A 40 -42.29 -5.40 17.50
N ALA A 41 -42.10 -6.51 16.77
CA ALA A 41 -42.71 -7.81 17.12
C ALA A 41 -42.47 -8.92 16.07
N ALA A 42 -41.97 -10.05 16.57
CA ALA A 42 -42.38 -11.44 16.31
C ALA A 42 -42.47 -11.99 14.86
N ARG A 43 -41.70 -13.07 14.62
CA ARG A 43 -42.26 -14.43 14.47
C ARG A 43 -41.18 -15.50 14.67
N ARG A 44 -41.46 -16.41 15.61
CA ARG A 44 -40.81 -17.71 15.79
C ARG A 44 -41.48 -18.74 14.89
N THR A 45 -40.72 -19.72 14.41
CA THR A 45 -41.14 -21.12 14.29
C THR A 45 -39.93 -22.02 14.58
N PRO A 46 -40.07 -23.05 15.44
CA PRO A 46 -39.06 -24.06 15.71
C PRO A 46 -39.30 -25.35 14.88
N GLY A 47 -38.25 -26.09 14.60
CA GLY A 47 -38.26 -27.44 14.00
C GLY A 47 -36.81 -27.90 13.94
N ASP A 48 -36.26 -28.55 14.96
CA ASP A 48 -36.45 -29.94 15.43
C ASP A 48 -35.63 -30.95 14.60
N GLY A 49 -34.62 -31.52 15.29
CA GLY A 49 -34.03 -32.83 15.09
C GLY A 49 -33.34 -33.16 13.76
N ASN A 50 -32.00 -33.06 13.73
CA ASN A 50 -31.21 -34.22 13.31
C ASN A 50 -29.84 -34.20 14.00
N THR A 51 -29.64 -35.19 14.87
CA THR A 51 -28.39 -35.53 15.54
C THR A 51 -27.71 -36.59 14.69
N GLU A 52 -26.60 -36.26 14.04
CA GLU A 52 -25.67 -37.24 13.46
C GLU A 52 -24.25 -36.72 13.65
N ASP A 53 -23.59 -37.32 14.65
CA ASP A 53 -22.22 -37.84 14.63
C ASP A 53 -21.23 -37.16 13.67
N GLY A 54 -20.37 -36.33 14.26
CA GLY A 54 -19.20 -35.77 13.62
C GLY A 54 -18.12 -35.53 14.66
N ASP A 55 -17.35 -36.59 14.95
CA ASP A 55 -16.09 -36.51 15.66
C ASP A 55 -15.17 -35.50 14.97
N GLY A 56 -14.77 -34.47 15.69
CA GLY A 56 -13.88 -33.42 15.21
C GLY A 56 -13.21 -32.74 16.40
N ASP A 57 -12.02 -33.21 16.72
CA ASP A 57 -11.09 -32.64 17.68
C ASP A 57 -10.85 -31.15 17.41
N GLU A 58 -11.37 -30.26 18.26
CA GLU A 58 -10.88 -28.88 18.37
C GLU A 58 -10.69 -28.54 19.86
N ASP A 59 -9.45 -28.77 20.30
CA ASP A 59 -8.83 -28.19 21.48
C ASP A 59 -8.86 -26.65 21.31
N ASP A 60 -9.82 -25.99 21.95
CA ASP A 60 -9.81 -24.54 22.11
C ASP A 60 -8.69 -24.15 23.10
N GLY A 61 -7.45 -24.12 22.59
CA GLY A 61 -6.32 -23.45 23.21
C GLY A 61 -6.53 -21.94 23.12
N ASP A 62 -7.21 -21.38 24.10
CA ASP A 62 -7.32 -19.95 24.35
C ASP A 62 -6.02 -19.38 24.91
N GLU A 63 -4.93 -19.46 24.13
CA GLU A 63 -3.72 -18.69 24.40
C GLU A 63 -3.97 -17.21 24.09
N SER A 64 -4.42 -16.53 25.15
CA SER A 64 -4.49 -15.10 25.31
C SER A 64 -3.23 -14.41 24.78
N VAL A 65 -3.36 -13.80 23.60
CA VAL A 65 -2.34 -12.95 22.99
C VAL A 65 -2.19 -11.70 23.85
N MET A 66 -1.25 -11.75 24.79
CA MET A 66 -0.83 -10.58 25.55
C MET A 66 -0.39 -9.49 24.57
N SER A 67 -1.19 -8.44 24.52
CA SER A 67 -0.90 -7.23 23.76
C SER A 67 0.34 -6.55 24.34
N TYR A 68 1.50 -6.82 23.74
CA TYR A 68 2.70 -6.02 23.93
C TYR A 68 2.96 -5.19 22.67
N SER A 69 3.04 -3.88 22.91
CA SER A 69 3.79 -2.86 22.15
C SER A 69 3.02 -1.99 21.17
N THR A 70 2.86 -0.72 21.57
CA THR A 70 3.23 0.44 20.75
C THR A 70 4.03 1.42 21.61
N LEU A 71 5.30 1.10 21.88
CA LEU A 71 6.28 2.15 22.18
C LEU A 71 6.87 2.60 20.84
N ALA A 72 6.38 3.76 20.39
CA ALA A 72 6.92 4.50 19.26
C ALA A 72 8.37 4.91 19.57
N SER A 73 9.32 4.32 18.86
CA SER A 73 10.70 4.78 18.79
C SER A 73 10.75 5.97 17.83
N THR A 74 10.90 7.17 18.39
CA THR A 74 11.26 8.35 17.62
C THR A 74 12.72 8.26 17.19
N VAL A 75 12.90 8.34 15.88
CA VAL A 75 14.16 8.54 15.17
C VAL A 75 14.88 9.77 15.72
N GLN A 76 16.04 9.58 16.35
CA GLN A 76 16.96 10.66 16.70
C GLN A 76 18.05 10.74 15.62
N THR A 77 17.96 11.78 14.81
CA THR A 77 19.00 12.21 13.86
C THR A 77 19.77 13.36 14.49
N GLY A 78 21.10 13.25 14.55
CA GLY A 78 22.00 14.41 14.57
C GLY A 78 22.72 14.74 15.89
N SER A 79 24.05 14.69 15.78
CA SER A 79 25.09 15.54 16.40
C SER A 79 25.38 15.46 17.91
N ASP A 80 26.53 14.83 18.20
CA ASP A 80 27.74 15.48 18.72
C ASP A 80 27.66 16.25 20.06
N ALA A 81 28.08 15.58 21.14
CA ALA A 81 29.05 16.05 22.15
C ALA A 81 29.02 15.08 23.34
N GLY A 82 30.20 14.73 23.82
CA GLY A 82 30.46 13.53 24.61
C GLY A 82 29.92 13.51 26.03
N ASP A 83 29.76 12.29 26.56
CA ASP A 83 30.07 11.94 27.94
C ASP A 83 29.99 10.39 28.10
N ASP A 84 30.99 9.67 27.58
CA ASP A 84 31.10 8.20 27.76
C ASP A 84 32.45 7.87 28.41
N ASP A 85 32.60 8.29 29.66
CA ASP A 85 33.81 8.07 30.46
C ASP A 85 33.53 7.28 31.75
N VAL A 86 32.64 6.28 31.71
CA VAL A 86 32.37 5.41 32.86
C VAL A 86 31.94 4.01 32.37
N HIS A 87 32.81 3.15 31.85
CA HIS A 87 33.38 2.03 32.62
C HIS A 87 34.44 1.20 31.84
N GLY A 88 34.89 1.66 30.66
CA GLY A 88 35.85 0.91 29.81
C GLY A 88 37.31 1.39 29.85
N GLY A 89 37.57 2.62 30.30
CA GLY A 89 38.87 3.28 30.14
C GLY A 89 40.02 2.70 30.99
N ARG A 90 39.71 1.97 32.07
CA ARG A 90 40.74 1.44 32.99
C ARG A 90 41.47 0.22 32.42
N ILE A 91 40.79 -0.60 31.61
CA ILE A 91 41.34 -1.82 31.02
C ILE A 91 42.19 -1.47 29.78
N MET A 92 41.80 -0.45 29.02
CA MET A 92 42.57 0.02 27.85
C MET A 92 43.89 0.73 28.20
N ARG A 93 44.08 1.18 29.44
CA ARG A 93 45.39 1.68 29.93
C ARG A 93 46.38 0.57 30.31
N LEU A 94 45.91 -0.66 30.56
CA LEU A 94 46.76 -1.82 30.86
C LEU A 94 47.31 -2.52 29.60
N MET A 95 46.63 -2.36 28.46
CA MET A 95 47.01 -2.94 27.17
C MET A 95 47.89 -2.01 26.31
N ARG A 96 48.15 -0.77 26.75
CA ARG A 96 48.99 0.17 26.01
C ARG A 96 50.48 -0.17 26.25
N PRO A 97 51.27 -0.49 25.20
CA PRO A 97 52.70 -0.67 25.36
C PRO A 97 53.33 0.62 25.89
N PRO A 98 54.25 0.55 26.86
CA PRO A 98 54.85 1.74 27.45
C PRO A 98 55.65 2.52 26.40
N PRO A 99 55.65 3.86 26.42
CA PRO A 99 56.52 4.65 25.57
C PRO A 99 57.98 4.29 25.85
N LYS A 100 58.76 4.12 24.77
CA LYS A 100 60.21 3.82 24.83
C LYS A 100 60.90 4.86 25.74
N GLY A 101 61.42 4.44 26.89
CA GLY A 101 62.29 5.28 27.72
C GLY A 101 62.18 5.15 29.24
N GLN A 102 61.20 4.45 29.80
CA GLN A 102 61.14 4.21 31.25
C GLN A 102 61.06 2.72 31.55
N VAL A 103 62.24 2.11 31.63
CA VAL A 103 62.41 0.83 32.32
C VAL A 103 62.75 1.19 33.76
N ASP A 104 61.74 1.29 34.61
CA ASP A 104 61.96 1.23 36.05
C ASP A 104 62.46 -0.20 36.36
N SER A 105 63.78 -0.39 36.31
CA SER A 105 64.44 -1.60 36.78
C SER A 105 64.32 -1.67 38.31
N LYS A 106 63.13 -2.01 38.82
CA LYS A 106 62.96 -2.54 40.17
C LYS A 106 63.47 -3.98 40.16
N SER A 107 64.79 -4.10 40.22
CA SER A 107 65.49 -5.34 40.51
C SER A 107 65.11 -5.76 41.92
N TYR A 108 64.12 -6.65 42.06
CA TYR A 108 63.93 -7.41 43.28
C TYR A 108 65.11 -8.38 43.40
N SER A 109 66.19 -7.90 44.05
CA SER A 109 67.29 -8.73 44.50
C SER A 109 66.75 -9.71 45.54
N THR A 110 66.51 -10.95 45.12
CA THR A 110 66.16 -12.09 45.98
C THR A 110 67.39 -12.74 46.63
N VAL A 111 68.53 -12.05 46.66
CA VAL A 111 69.70 -12.55 47.40
C VAL A 111 69.40 -12.42 48.89
N PRO A 112 69.36 -13.52 49.67
CA PRO A 112 69.30 -13.42 51.11
C PRO A 112 70.55 -12.64 51.56
N ARG A 113 70.35 -11.51 52.24
CA ARG A 113 71.43 -10.77 52.88
C ARG A 113 72.05 -11.72 53.91
N ALA A 114 73.19 -12.31 53.58
CA ALA A 114 73.92 -13.19 54.46
C ALA A 114 74.12 -12.49 55.81
N ALA A 115 73.69 -13.14 56.90
CA ALA A 115 74.06 -12.72 58.24
C ALA A 115 75.60 -12.65 58.33
N PRO A 116 76.19 -11.77 59.16
CA PRO A 116 77.64 -11.73 59.34
C PRO A 116 78.12 -13.08 59.88
N GLY A 117 78.67 -13.91 58.99
CA GLY A 117 79.31 -15.17 59.36
C GLY A 117 80.63 -14.88 60.09
N LEU A 118 80.90 -15.63 61.15
CA LEU A 118 82.20 -15.72 61.81
C LEU A 118 83.29 -15.84 60.74
N ARG A 119 84.28 -14.94 60.78
CA ARG A 119 85.36 -14.97 59.79
C ARG A 119 86.19 -16.24 59.99
N ALA A 120 86.77 -16.77 58.92
CA ALA A 120 87.67 -17.93 59.00
C ALA A 120 88.81 -17.73 60.03
N SER A 121 89.21 -16.48 60.27
CA SER A 121 90.16 -16.10 61.33
C SER A 121 89.65 -16.38 62.74
N ASP A 122 88.35 -16.24 62.97
CA ASP A 122 87.72 -16.37 64.28
C ASP A 122 87.40 -17.85 64.56
N LEU A 123 87.07 -18.62 63.52
CA LEU A 123 87.04 -20.08 63.59
C LEU A 123 88.43 -20.68 63.85
N ALA A 124 89.49 -20.13 63.25
CA ALA A 124 90.86 -20.57 63.51
C ALA A 124 91.31 -20.25 64.95
N LYS A 125 90.88 -19.09 65.50
CA LYS A 125 91.14 -18.72 66.89
C LYS A 125 90.38 -19.62 67.87
N LEU A 126 89.10 -19.88 67.61
CA LEU A 126 88.30 -20.83 68.40
C LEU A 126 88.85 -22.25 68.32
N ALA A 127 89.27 -22.72 67.14
CA ALA A 127 89.89 -24.04 67.00
C ALA A 127 91.23 -24.15 67.74
N LYS A 128 91.98 -23.04 67.84
CA LYS A 128 93.22 -22.98 68.60
C LYS A 128 92.96 -22.95 70.11
N GLU A 129 92.00 -22.16 70.57
CA GLU A 129 91.55 -22.15 71.96
C GLU A 129 91.01 -23.51 72.39
N LEU A 130 90.21 -24.20 71.55
CA LEU A 130 89.70 -25.53 71.86
C LEU A 130 90.79 -26.60 71.92
N ARG A 131 91.88 -26.42 71.15
CA ARG A 131 93.04 -27.32 71.17
C ARG A 131 93.90 -27.10 72.41
N GLU A 132 93.97 -25.87 72.89
CA GLU A 132 94.69 -25.48 74.11
C GLU A 132 93.88 -25.77 75.39
N SER A 133 92.53 -25.80 75.32
CA SER A 133 91.65 -26.03 76.47
C SER A 133 91.21 -27.48 76.68
N ASN A 134 91.63 -28.44 75.84
CA ASN A 134 91.15 -29.83 75.90
C ASN A 134 92.21 -30.79 76.46
N PRO A 135 92.10 -31.27 77.72
CA PRO A 135 93.07 -32.16 78.37
C PRO A 135 93.06 -33.62 77.83
N ARG A 136 92.38 -33.91 76.71
CA ARG A 136 92.29 -35.25 76.13
C ARG A 136 93.47 -35.68 75.26
N THR A 137 94.44 -34.81 75.00
CA THR A 137 95.59 -35.11 74.11
C THR A 137 96.75 -35.85 74.78
N GLN A 138 96.62 -36.24 76.06
CA GLN A 138 97.61 -37.06 76.78
C GLN A 138 97.08 -38.46 77.16
N SER A 139 96.23 -39.02 76.32
CA SER A 139 95.67 -40.37 76.47
C SER A 139 96.35 -41.34 75.48
N SER A 140 96.36 -42.63 75.84
CA SER A 140 97.13 -43.70 75.22
C SER A 140 96.88 -43.85 73.70
N PRO A 141 97.94 -43.99 72.86
CA PRO A 141 97.84 -43.99 71.40
C PRO A 141 97.05 -45.15 70.78
N GLY A 142 96.62 -46.13 71.58
CA GLY A 142 95.78 -47.24 71.13
C GLY A 142 94.27 -46.97 71.16
N LYS A 143 93.77 -46.09 72.05
CA LYS A 143 92.33 -45.78 72.16
C LYS A 143 91.91 -44.58 71.31
N ASP A 144 92.82 -43.63 71.12
CA ASP A 144 92.56 -42.41 70.36
C ASP A 144 92.51 -42.70 68.84
N ASN A 145 93.27 -43.67 68.34
CA ASN A 145 93.21 -44.10 66.94
C ASN A 145 91.89 -44.81 66.59
N ALA A 146 91.31 -45.57 67.52
CA ALA A 146 90.01 -46.19 67.33
C ALA A 146 88.89 -45.14 67.29
N ALA A 147 88.91 -44.16 68.19
CA ALA A 147 87.95 -43.05 68.21
C ALA A 147 88.07 -42.15 66.97
N VAL A 148 89.29 -41.94 66.44
CA VAL A 148 89.49 -41.18 65.20
C VAL A 148 88.96 -41.94 63.97
N LEU A 149 89.13 -43.26 63.92
CA LEU A 149 88.57 -44.08 62.83
C LEU A 149 87.04 -44.17 62.91
N GLU A 150 86.47 -44.29 64.12
CA GLU A 150 85.03 -44.24 64.35
C GLU A 150 84.46 -42.88 63.89
N TRP A 151 85.08 -41.78 64.31
CA TRP A 151 84.71 -40.43 63.85
C TRP A 151 84.86 -40.24 62.34
N GLN A 152 85.91 -40.78 61.72
CA GLN A 152 86.07 -40.75 60.26
C GLN A 152 84.99 -41.57 59.54
N SER A 153 84.61 -42.72 60.09
CA SER A 153 83.53 -43.55 59.54
C SER A 153 82.16 -42.89 59.69
N GLU A 154 81.89 -42.24 60.83
CA GLU A 154 80.68 -41.44 61.06
C GLU A 154 80.65 -40.21 60.17
N ALA A 155 81.79 -39.53 59.98
CA ALA A 155 81.89 -38.38 59.07
C ALA A 155 81.70 -38.80 57.60
N ALA A 156 82.25 -39.94 57.19
CA ALA A 156 82.02 -40.50 55.86
C ALA A 156 80.55 -40.87 55.65
N ALA A 157 79.94 -41.57 56.62
CA ALA A 157 78.52 -41.93 56.61
C ALA A 157 77.61 -40.69 56.62
N ALA A 158 77.94 -39.66 57.40
CA ALA A 158 77.24 -38.39 57.40
C ALA A 158 77.37 -37.68 56.05
N SER A 159 78.56 -37.72 55.41
CA SER A 159 78.78 -37.13 54.08
C SER A 159 77.97 -37.84 53.00
N ASP A 160 77.88 -39.17 53.07
CA ASP A 160 77.13 -39.97 52.10
C ASP A 160 75.63 -39.84 52.35
N ALA A 161 75.19 -39.70 53.60
CA ALA A 161 73.81 -39.34 53.93
C ALA A 161 73.44 -37.94 53.40
N LEU A 162 74.35 -36.96 53.47
CA LEU A 162 74.15 -35.61 52.93
C LEU A 162 74.11 -35.60 51.40
N LYS A 163 74.96 -36.41 50.73
CA LYS A 163 74.88 -36.60 49.28
C LYS A 163 73.56 -37.26 48.88
N ALA A 164 73.11 -38.27 49.64
CA ALA A 164 71.85 -38.94 49.38
C ALA A 164 70.64 -38.02 49.59
N THR A 165 70.66 -37.12 50.57
CA THR A 165 69.58 -36.11 50.72
C THR A 165 69.64 -35.07 49.62
N LEU A 166 70.82 -34.58 49.23
CA LEU A 166 70.97 -33.67 48.09
C LEU A 166 70.44 -34.28 46.80
N GLN A 167 70.84 -35.52 46.48
CA GLN A 167 70.33 -36.25 45.31
C GLN A 167 68.81 -36.38 45.35
N ARG A 168 68.22 -36.74 46.51
CA ARG A 168 66.75 -36.78 46.65
C ARG A 168 66.10 -35.42 46.40
N THR A 169 66.64 -34.33 46.93
CA THR A 169 66.09 -32.99 46.69
C THR A 169 66.25 -32.53 45.24
N GLU A 170 67.33 -32.94 44.57
CA GLU A 170 67.55 -32.68 43.15
C GLU A 170 66.54 -33.46 42.29
N ASP A 171 66.33 -34.74 42.60
CA ASP A 171 65.34 -35.59 41.93
C ASP A 171 63.91 -35.07 42.13
N GLU A 172 63.56 -34.63 43.34
CA GLU A 172 62.27 -34.00 43.64
C GLU A 172 62.09 -32.69 42.85
N LEU A 173 63.13 -31.84 42.78
CA LEU A 173 63.09 -30.58 42.04
C LEU A 173 62.95 -30.82 40.53
N LEU A 174 63.67 -31.81 39.99
CA LEU A 174 63.52 -32.25 38.61
C LEU A 174 62.10 -32.80 38.35
N GLY A 175 61.56 -33.60 39.27
CA GLY A 175 60.20 -34.14 39.19
C GLY A 175 59.13 -33.04 39.16
N VAL A 176 59.29 -32.01 39.98
CA VAL A 176 58.39 -30.83 40.00
C VAL A 176 58.53 -30.03 38.70
N GLN A 177 59.75 -29.79 38.21
CA GLN A 177 59.96 -29.07 36.95
C GLN A 177 59.35 -29.80 35.74
N ILE A 178 59.53 -31.12 35.68
CA ILE A 178 58.94 -31.97 34.63
C ILE A 178 57.42 -31.93 34.72
N SER A 179 56.85 -32.08 35.92
CA SER A 179 55.40 -32.01 36.15
C SER A 179 54.82 -30.67 35.69
N GLN A 180 55.46 -29.55 36.06
CA GLN A 180 55.03 -28.20 35.64
C GLN A 180 55.14 -28.01 34.13
N ARG A 181 56.19 -28.56 33.50
CA ARG A 181 56.32 -28.51 32.03
C ARG A 181 55.21 -29.31 31.36
N ASN A 182 54.93 -30.51 31.84
CA ASN A 182 53.90 -31.39 31.31
C ASN A 182 52.49 -30.78 31.48
N GLU A 183 52.24 -30.15 32.62
CA GLU A 183 50.99 -29.43 32.88
C GLU A 183 50.82 -28.25 31.91
N ARG A 184 51.87 -27.46 31.68
CA ARG A 184 51.84 -26.35 30.70
C ARG A 184 51.59 -26.86 29.27
N THR A 185 52.19 -27.98 28.88
CA THR A 185 51.95 -28.55 27.55
C THR A 185 50.55 -29.14 27.42
N SER A 186 50.05 -29.82 28.46
CA SER A 186 48.68 -30.35 28.51
C SER A 186 47.64 -29.23 28.42
N ARG A 187 47.85 -28.16 29.20
CA ARG A 187 47.00 -26.96 29.17
C ARG A 187 47.00 -26.29 27.80
N ARG A 188 48.17 -26.13 27.16
CA ARG A 188 48.25 -25.58 25.79
C ARG A 188 47.51 -26.44 24.78
N ALA A 189 47.63 -27.77 24.86
CA ALA A 189 46.90 -28.67 23.97
C ALA A 189 45.38 -28.53 24.12
N ALA A 190 44.88 -28.47 25.36
CA ALA A 190 43.46 -28.22 25.62
C ALA A 190 43.00 -26.84 25.14
N GLU A 191 43.81 -25.79 25.29
CA GLU A 191 43.52 -24.45 24.77
C GLU A 191 43.48 -24.43 23.23
N GLU A 192 44.36 -25.17 22.56
CA GLU A 192 44.32 -25.32 21.10
C GLU A 192 43.07 -26.09 20.63
N ASP A 193 42.66 -27.13 21.33
CA ASP A 193 41.43 -27.88 21.01
C ASP A 193 40.19 -26.99 21.13
N LEU A 194 40.09 -26.20 22.22
CA LEU A 194 39.02 -25.22 22.39
C LEU A 194 39.07 -24.13 21.32
N GLN A 195 40.25 -23.68 20.92
CA GLN A 195 40.38 -22.69 19.85
C GLN A 195 39.89 -23.25 18.50
N ARG A 196 40.23 -24.51 18.19
CA ARG A 196 39.72 -25.20 16.99
C ARG A 196 38.21 -25.35 17.04
N GLU A 197 37.63 -25.67 18.20
CA GLU A 197 36.18 -25.75 18.36
C GLU A 197 35.51 -24.38 18.18
N ILE A 198 36.06 -23.32 18.76
CA ILE A 198 35.56 -21.95 18.59
C ILE A 198 35.57 -21.56 17.11
N ASP A 199 36.65 -21.86 16.40
CA ASP A 199 36.76 -21.51 14.99
C ASP A 199 35.80 -22.35 14.12
N ALA A 200 35.62 -23.63 14.43
CA ALA A 200 34.61 -24.48 13.79
C ALA A 200 33.17 -23.98 14.05
N LEU A 201 32.87 -23.51 15.26
CA LEU A 201 31.58 -22.90 15.59
C LEU A 201 31.37 -21.58 14.84
N ARG A 202 32.42 -20.74 14.72
CA ARG A 202 32.36 -19.50 13.93
C ARG A 202 32.14 -19.77 12.45
N ASP A 203 32.76 -20.78 11.89
CA ASP A 203 32.52 -21.21 10.50
C ASP A 203 31.08 -21.71 10.32
N LYS A 204 30.57 -22.49 11.28
CA LYS A 204 29.18 -22.97 11.26
C LYS A 204 28.16 -21.83 11.37
N VAL A 205 28.43 -20.83 12.22
CA VAL A 205 27.60 -19.63 12.33
C VAL A 205 27.62 -18.86 11.03
N ARG A 206 28.80 -18.58 10.46
CA ARG A 206 28.93 -17.90 9.16
C ARG A 206 28.22 -18.65 8.02
N GLY A 207 28.31 -19.97 7.99
CA GLY A 207 27.58 -20.80 7.03
C GLY A 207 26.07 -20.64 7.17
N LYS A 208 25.54 -20.73 8.39
CA LYS A 208 24.11 -20.50 8.63
C LYS A 208 23.67 -19.08 8.30
N GLU A 209 24.45 -18.07 8.65
CA GLU A 209 24.17 -16.67 8.30
C GLU A 209 24.11 -16.48 6.77
N ALA A 210 25.02 -17.12 6.03
CA ALA A 210 24.99 -17.15 4.57
C ALA A 210 23.71 -17.83 4.06
N ASP A 211 23.36 -19.02 4.57
CA ASP A 211 22.14 -19.73 4.19
C ASP A 211 20.87 -18.90 4.44
N TRP A 212 20.78 -18.24 5.60
CA TRP A 212 19.66 -17.36 5.92
C TRP A 212 19.62 -16.13 5.03
N SER A 213 20.77 -15.53 4.71
CA SER A 213 20.85 -14.39 3.79
C SER A 213 20.40 -14.77 2.38
N GLU A 214 20.76 -15.97 1.90
CA GLU A 214 20.33 -16.49 0.61
C GLU A 214 18.83 -16.79 0.59
N ARG A 215 18.30 -17.42 1.64
CA ARG A 215 16.85 -17.64 1.80
C ARG A 215 16.07 -16.32 1.79
N LEU A 216 16.56 -15.32 2.52
CA LEU A 216 15.92 -14.00 2.53
C LEU A 216 15.99 -13.33 1.16
N ALA A 217 17.12 -13.44 0.45
CA ALA A 217 17.28 -12.90 -0.89
C ALA A 217 16.33 -13.57 -1.89
N THR A 218 16.27 -14.90 -1.89
CA THR A 218 15.36 -15.68 -2.76
C THR A 218 13.89 -15.41 -2.45
N GLU A 219 13.51 -15.33 -1.17
CA GLU A 219 12.15 -14.95 -0.78
C GLU A 219 11.81 -13.52 -1.21
N SER A 220 12.73 -12.57 -1.01
CA SER A 220 12.52 -11.18 -1.43
C SER A 220 12.34 -11.04 -2.95
N ALA A 221 13.13 -11.80 -3.74
CA ALA A 221 12.98 -11.86 -5.19
C ALA A 221 11.64 -12.50 -5.58
N GLY A 222 11.25 -13.58 -4.89
CA GLY A 222 9.94 -14.22 -5.08
C GLY A 222 8.77 -13.28 -4.80
N ARG A 223 8.83 -12.52 -3.70
CA ARG A 223 7.81 -11.49 -3.38
C ARG A 223 7.76 -10.40 -4.44
N GLN A 224 8.90 -9.89 -4.91
CA GLN A 224 8.94 -8.89 -5.97
C GLN A 224 8.33 -9.38 -7.29
N LEU A 225 8.57 -10.64 -7.66
CA LEU A 225 7.97 -11.26 -8.84
C LEU A 225 6.45 -11.38 -8.67
N ALA A 226 5.97 -11.92 -7.55
CA ALA A 226 4.55 -12.06 -7.28
C ALA A 226 3.82 -10.70 -7.23
N GLU A 227 4.42 -9.68 -6.63
CA GLU A 227 3.88 -8.32 -6.67
C GLU A 227 3.88 -7.73 -8.08
N GLY A 228 4.91 -8.01 -8.88
CA GLY A 228 4.97 -7.63 -10.28
C GLY A 228 3.83 -8.24 -11.09
N GLU A 229 3.57 -9.54 -10.90
CA GLU A 229 2.46 -10.25 -11.52
C GLU A 229 1.10 -9.71 -11.05
N LEU A 230 0.92 -9.43 -9.76
CA LEU A 230 -0.30 -8.82 -9.23
C LEU A 230 -0.56 -7.44 -9.84
N ARG A 231 0.47 -6.59 -9.95
CA ARG A 231 0.34 -5.26 -10.60
C ARG A 231 0.01 -5.41 -12.08
N ALA A 232 0.61 -6.37 -12.77
CA ALA A 232 0.30 -6.65 -14.18
C ALA A 232 -1.16 -7.12 -14.34
N LEU A 233 -1.62 -8.06 -13.51
CA LEU A 233 -3.01 -8.51 -13.51
C LEU A 233 -3.97 -7.36 -13.25
N GLN A 234 -3.72 -6.53 -12.23
CA GLN A 234 -4.52 -5.34 -11.93
C GLN A 234 -4.56 -4.34 -13.08
N ALA A 235 -3.46 -4.16 -13.81
CA ALA A 235 -3.44 -3.30 -15.00
C ALA A 235 -4.31 -3.91 -16.11
N THR A 236 -4.21 -5.22 -16.35
CA THR A 236 -5.04 -5.88 -17.38
C THR A 236 -6.52 -5.90 -17.03
N THR A 237 -6.89 -6.03 -15.74
CA THR A 237 -8.30 -5.97 -15.33
C THR A 237 -8.85 -4.56 -15.52
N ARG A 238 -8.12 -3.52 -15.12
CA ARG A 238 -8.53 -2.13 -15.36
C ARG A 238 -8.73 -1.82 -16.84
N VAL A 239 -7.85 -2.32 -17.70
CA VAL A 239 -8.01 -2.17 -19.16
C VAL A 239 -9.29 -2.88 -19.64
N LYS A 240 -9.48 -4.15 -19.28
CA LYS A 240 -10.69 -4.90 -19.65
C LYS A 240 -11.98 -4.26 -19.13
N GLU A 241 -11.95 -3.75 -17.91
CA GLU A 241 -13.06 -3.01 -17.31
C GLU A 241 -13.34 -1.75 -18.13
N SER A 242 -12.31 -0.95 -18.46
CA SER A 242 -12.46 0.26 -19.27
C SER A 242 -12.99 -0.05 -20.68
N GLU A 243 -12.53 -1.13 -21.31
CA GLU A 243 -13.02 -1.60 -22.60
C GLU A 243 -14.48 -2.05 -22.52
N SER A 244 -14.86 -2.74 -21.44
CA SER A 244 -16.25 -3.18 -21.22
C SER A 244 -17.20 -2.00 -21.02
N VAL A 245 -16.76 -0.99 -20.25
CA VAL A 245 -17.54 0.24 -20.00
C VAL A 245 -17.68 1.03 -21.30
N ALA A 246 -16.58 1.24 -22.04
CA ALA A 246 -16.62 1.90 -23.34
C ALA A 246 -17.51 1.16 -24.35
N GLY A 247 -17.49 -0.17 -24.35
CA GLY A 247 -18.37 -0.99 -25.18
C GLY A 247 -19.85 -0.82 -24.83
N ILE A 248 -20.20 -0.81 -23.54
CA ILE A 248 -21.58 -0.57 -23.08
C ILE A 248 -22.05 0.83 -23.44
N GLU A 249 -21.19 1.84 -23.26
CA GLU A 249 -21.50 3.23 -23.62
C GLU A 249 -21.70 3.41 -25.12
N ALA A 250 -20.88 2.75 -25.95
CA ALA A 250 -21.04 2.76 -27.41
C ALA A 250 -22.39 2.17 -27.83
N VAL A 251 -22.77 1.00 -27.29
CA VAL A 251 -24.08 0.37 -27.57
C VAL A 251 -25.24 1.26 -27.12
N ARG A 252 -25.12 1.93 -25.97
CA ARG A 252 -26.13 2.88 -25.49
C ARG A 252 -26.24 4.11 -26.40
N ALA A 253 -25.12 4.63 -26.88
CA ALA A 253 -25.09 5.77 -27.79
C ALA A 253 -25.73 5.41 -29.14
N GLU A 254 -25.43 4.23 -29.67
CA GLU A 254 -26.04 3.71 -30.90
C GLU A 254 -27.56 3.53 -30.73
N ALA A 255 -28.00 2.87 -29.65
CA ALA A 255 -29.43 2.71 -29.35
C ALA A 255 -30.16 4.06 -29.22
N ALA A 256 -29.53 5.05 -28.59
CA ALA A 256 -30.08 6.40 -28.48
C ALA A 256 -30.15 7.11 -29.84
N ALA A 257 -29.15 6.93 -30.71
CA ALA A 257 -29.16 7.47 -32.06
C ALA A 257 -30.28 6.85 -32.91
N GLU A 258 -30.41 5.52 -32.88
CA GLU A 258 -31.50 4.84 -33.58
C GLU A 258 -32.88 5.23 -33.05
N ALA A 259 -33.03 5.41 -31.73
CA ALA A 259 -34.27 5.88 -31.14
C ALA A 259 -34.67 7.25 -31.67
N ARG A 260 -33.72 8.20 -31.77
CA ARG A 260 -33.95 9.53 -32.35
C ARG A 260 -34.35 9.45 -33.83
N VAL A 261 -33.73 8.55 -34.60
CA VAL A 261 -34.09 8.35 -36.01
C VAL A 261 -35.51 7.79 -36.14
N ARG A 262 -35.88 6.81 -35.30
CA ARG A 262 -37.25 6.26 -35.26
C ARG A 262 -38.26 7.32 -34.86
N GLU A 263 -37.96 8.13 -33.85
CA GLU A 263 -38.82 9.23 -33.41
C GLU A 263 -39.03 10.27 -34.52
N ALA A 264 -37.95 10.72 -35.16
CA ALA A 264 -38.04 11.65 -36.29
C ALA A 264 -38.89 11.10 -37.44
N ARG A 265 -38.77 9.79 -37.72
CA ARG A 265 -39.60 9.12 -38.73
C ARG A 265 -41.07 9.11 -38.35
N LEU A 266 -41.40 8.80 -37.09
CA LEU A 266 -42.79 8.80 -36.61
C LEU A 266 -43.40 10.21 -36.62
N ILE A 267 -42.62 11.24 -36.27
CA ILE A 267 -43.05 12.64 -36.36
C ILE A 267 -43.39 12.99 -37.81
N ALA A 268 -42.50 12.68 -38.75
CA ALA A 268 -42.73 12.94 -40.17
C ALA A 268 -43.97 12.18 -40.71
N GLU A 269 -44.19 10.94 -40.26
CA GLU A 269 -45.38 10.16 -40.62
C GLU A 269 -46.67 10.78 -40.05
N VAL A 270 -46.66 11.25 -38.80
CA VAL A 270 -47.80 11.96 -38.20
C VAL A 270 -48.10 13.26 -38.93
N GLU A 271 -47.07 14.03 -39.31
CA GLU A 271 -47.24 15.26 -40.10
C GLU A 271 -47.80 14.98 -41.49
N ALA A 272 -47.33 13.92 -42.16
CA ALA A 272 -47.88 13.50 -43.45
C ALA A 272 -49.36 13.10 -43.35
N LEU A 273 -49.73 12.33 -42.32
CA LEU A 273 -51.13 11.97 -42.08
C LEU A 273 -52.00 13.19 -41.78
N ARG A 274 -51.49 14.16 -41.02
CA ARG A 274 -52.20 15.43 -40.78
C ARG A 274 -52.43 16.19 -42.08
N ALA A 275 -51.41 16.36 -42.91
CA ALA A 275 -51.55 17.00 -44.21
C ALA A 275 -52.58 16.28 -45.10
N GLU A 276 -52.56 14.95 -45.14
CA GLU A 276 -53.53 14.15 -45.90
C GLU A 276 -54.97 14.33 -45.37
N THR A 277 -55.15 14.45 -44.05
CA THR A 277 -56.47 14.74 -43.47
C THR A 277 -56.95 16.16 -43.77
N GLU A 278 -56.06 17.15 -43.78
CA GLU A 278 -56.38 18.52 -44.15
C GLU A 278 -56.74 18.65 -45.64
N GLU A 279 -56.00 17.97 -46.52
CA GLU A 279 -56.32 17.89 -47.95
C GLU A 279 -57.70 17.27 -48.18
N ARG A 280 -58.00 16.13 -47.55
CA ARG A 280 -59.33 15.53 -47.61
C ARG A 280 -60.41 16.50 -47.13
N GLN A 281 -60.20 17.19 -46.01
CA GLN A 281 -61.15 18.19 -45.53
C GLN A 281 -61.33 19.35 -46.53
N ALA A 282 -60.25 19.81 -47.15
CA ALA A 282 -60.31 20.86 -48.17
C ALA A 282 -61.07 20.39 -49.42
N GLU A 283 -60.88 19.14 -49.85
CA GLU A 283 -61.65 18.53 -50.94
C GLU A 283 -63.14 18.44 -50.60
N TRP A 284 -63.47 18.01 -49.38
CA TRP A 284 -64.86 18.00 -48.89
C TRP A 284 -65.47 19.40 -48.87
N ARG A 285 -64.73 20.42 -48.41
CA ARG A 285 -65.19 21.82 -48.43
C ARG A 285 -65.40 22.32 -49.85
N ARG A 286 -64.46 22.08 -50.77
CA ARG A 286 -64.60 22.44 -52.20
C ARG A 286 -65.81 21.75 -52.84
N LYS A 287 -66.07 20.49 -52.48
CA LYS A 287 -67.26 19.77 -52.95
C LYS A 287 -68.54 20.40 -52.41
N ALA A 288 -68.59 20.69 -51.10
CA ALA A 288 -69.72 21.37 -50.48
C ALA A 288 -69.97 22.77 -51.06
N GLU A 289 -68.91 23.54 -51.34
CA GLU A 289 -68.99 24.84 -52.01
C GLU A 289 -69.54 24.74 -53.43
N ARG A 290 -69.10 23.73 -54.22
CA ARG A 290 -69.66 23.46 -55.56
C ARG A 290 -71.13 23.09 -55.48
N GLU A 291 -71.51 22.23 -54.55
CA GLU A 291 -72.91 21.84 -54.34
C GLU A 291 -73.76 23.05 -53.95
N ALA A 292 -73.27 23.90 -53.03
CA ALA A 292 -73.92 25.15 -52.66
C ALA A 292 -74.05 26.11 -53.85
N ALA A 293 -73.01 26.26 -54.68
CA ALA A 293 -73.04 27.08 -55.89
C ALA A 293 -74.02 26.54 -56.93
N THR A 294 -74.13 25.22 -57.09
CA THR A 294 -75.15 24.62 -57.96
C THR A 294 -76.56 24.82 -57.42
N ALA A 295 -76.75 24.78 -56.09
CA ALA A 295 -78.04 25.04 -55.47
C ALA A 295 -78.47 26.51 -55.63
N THR A 296 -77.56 27.47 -55.47
CA THR A 296 -77.83 28.90 -55.69
C THR A 296 -78.07 29.21 -57.18
N ALA A 297 -77.33 28.58 -58.10
CA ALA A 297 -77.60 28.69 -59.53
C ALA A 297 -78.97 28.12 -59.90
N ALA A 298 -79.36 26.98 -59.31
CA ALA A 298 -80.67 26.39 -59.50
C ALA A 298 -81.80 27.26 -58.93
N SER A 299 -81.61 27.91 -57.77
CA SER A 299 -82.60 28.85 -57.23
C SER A 299 -82.72 30.09 -58.11
N ALA A 300 -81.60 30.69 -58.56
CA ALA A 300 -81.63 31.83 -59.46
C ALA A 300 -82.31 31.50 -60.80
N ALA A 301 -82.05 30.31 -61.36
CA ALA A 301 -82.73 29.85 -62.57
C ALA A 301 -84.25 29.67 -62.36
N ARG A 302 -84.67 29.20 -61.17
CA ARG A 302 -86.10 29.16 -60.79
C ARG A 302 -86.68 30.57 -60.69
N ASP A 303 -85.99 31.50 -60.06
CA ASP A 303 -86.46 32.89 -59.93
C ASP A 303 -86.62 33.57 -61.30
N VAL A 304 -85.69 33.31 -62.24
CA VAL A 304 -85.80 33.77 -63.63
C VAL A 304 -86.99 33.12 -64.32
N ALA A 305 -87.14 31.79 -64.24
CA ALA A 305 -88.26 31.09 -64.84
C ALA A 305 -89.62 31.53 -64.26
N GLU A 306 -89.70 31.79 -62.95
CA GLU A 306 -90.87 32.36 -62.31
C GLU A 306 -91.13 33.80 -62.76
N GLY A 307 -90.07 34.60 -62.93
CA GLY A 307 -90.14 35.96 -63.49
C GLY A 307 -90.69 35.96 -64.91
N GLU A 308 -90.18 35.07 -65.77
CA GLU A 308 -90.66 34.86 -67.14
C GLU A 308 -92.12 34.40 -67.16
N LEU A 309 -92.50 33.46 -66.29
CA LEU A 309 -93.89 33.02 -66.15
C LEU A 309 -94.82 34.17 -65.75
N ARG A 310 -94.42 35.00 -64.77
CA ARG A 310 -95.18 36.19 -64.37
C ARG A 310 -95.28 37.20 -65.51
N ALA A 311 -94.20 37.41 -66.26
CA ALA A 311 -94.19 38.30 -67.43
C ALA A 311 -95.13 37.79 -68.54
N LEU A 312 -95.12 36.48 -68.82
CA LEU A 312 -96.08 35.85 -69.76
C LEU A 312 -97.51 36.00 -69.26
N GLN A 313 -97.78 35.73 -67.98
CA GLN A 313 -99.10 35.92 -67.38
C GLN A 313 -99.56 37.38 -67.47
N GLU A 314 -98.68 38.34 -67.20
CA GLU A 314 -99.02 39.76 -67.31
C GLU A 314 -99.22 40.18 -68.78
N SER A 315 -98.39 39.69 -69.71
CA SER A 315 -98.60 39.89 -71.15
C SER A 315 -99.97 39.36 -71.57
N THR A 316 -100.34 38.13 -71.17
CA THR A 316 -101.68 37.59 -71.49
C THR A 316 -102.81 38.39 -70.86
N ARG A 317 -102.63 38.95 -69.66
CA ARG A 317 -103.61 39.87 -69.04
C ARG A 317 -103.70 41.20 -69.77
N VAL A 318 -102.58 41.79 -70.16
CA VAL A 318 -102.54 43.02 -70.96
C VAL A 318 -103.18 42.78 -72.32
N ASP A 319 -102.85 41.70 -73.02
CA ASP A 319 -103.46 41.30 -74.29
C ASP A 319 -104.96 41.02 -74.16
N ALA A 320 -105.40 40.48 -73.02
CA ALA A 320 -106.82 40.32 -72.72
C ALA A 320 -107.50 41.67 -72.47
N ARG A 321 -106.85 42.61 -71.75
CA ARG A 321 -107.34 43.97 -71.54
C ARG A 321 -107.39 44.78 -72.83
N THR A 322 -106.37 44.72 -73.68
CA THR A 322 -106.36 45.41 -74.98
C THR A 322 -107.42 44.84 -75.92
N ARG A 323 -107.62 43.52 -75.94
CA ARG A 323 -108.76 42.91 -76.63
C ARG A 323 -110.11 43.35 -76.06
N ALA A 324 -110.24 43.45 -74.74
CA ALA A 324 -111.47 43.95 -74.11
C ALA A 324 -111.74 45.42 -74.45
N VAL A 325 -110.70 46.27 -74.49
CA VAL A 325 -110.81 47.67 -74.94
C VAL A 325 -111.18 47.72 -76.42
N ALA A 326 -110.53 46.94 -77.29
CA ALA A 326 -110.87 46.88 -78.71
C ALA A 326 -112.30 46.37 -78.95
N ALA A 327 -112.78 45.41 -78.15
CA ALA A 327 -114.17 44.96 -78.18
C ALA A 327 -115.13 46.07 -77.74
N ASN A 328 -114.79 46.79 -76.66
CA ASN A 328 -115.59 47.93 -76.19
C ASN A 328 -115.59 49.09 -77.21
N ASP A 329 -114.47 49.37 -77.86
CA ASP A 329 -114.36 50.37 -78.93
C ASP A 329 -115.17 49.94 -80.17
N ALA A 330 -115.20 48.63 -80.49
CA ALA A 330 -116.07 48.09 -81.53
C ALA A 330 -117.56 48.18 -81.15
N ASP A 331 -117.91 47.99 -79.88
CA ASP A 331 -119.26 48.17 -79.35
C ASP A 331 -119.68 49.66 -79.36
N VAL A 332 -118.77 50.58 -79.01
CA VAL A 332 -119.00 52.04 -79.13
C VAL A 332 -119.11 52.47 -80.59
N ALA A 333 -118.28 51.94 -81.49
CA ALA A 333 -118.35 52.23 -82.91
C ALA A 333 -119.65 51.70 -83.54
N SER A 334 -120.08 50.48 -83.17
CA SER A 334 -121.35 49.92 -83.63
C SER A 334 -122.56 50.65 -83.03
N PHE A 335 -122.48 51.13 -81.79
CA PHE A 335 -123.47 52.04 -81.21
C PHE A 335 -123.51 53.39 -81.93
N ALA A 336 -122.36 53.99 -82.25
CA ALA A 336 -122.29 55.24 -83.02
C ALA A 336 -122.86 55.07 -84.44
N ILE A 337 -122.61 53.94 -85.09
CA ILE A 337 -123.23 53.57 -86.38
C ILE A 337 -124.75 53.41 -86.21
N ALA A 338 -125.22 52.77 -85.14
CA ALA A 338 -126.64 52.62 -84.85
C ALA A 338 -127.33 53.97 -84.58
N VAL A 339 -126.69 54.88 -83.84
CA VAL A 339 -127.19 56.25 -83.60
C VAL A 339 -127.20 57.08 -84.89
N ALA A 340 -126.16 56.98 -85.73
CA ALA A 340 -126.12 57.63 -87.04
C ALA A 340 -127.20 57.08 -87.99
N ARG A 341 -127.56 55.79 -87.86
CA ARG A 341 -128.65 55.17 -88.61
C ARG A 341 -130.03 55.63 -88.10
N GLY A 342 -130.23 55.67 -86.79
CA GLY A 342 -131.47 56.18 -86.19
C GLY A 342 -131.73 57.67 -86.49
N ARG A 343 -130.67 58.48 -86.61
CA ARG A 343 -130.79 59.92 -86.95
C ARG A 343 -131.17 60.17 -88.42
N ARG A 344 -130.97 59.20 -89.32
CA ARG A 344 -131.46 59.24 -90.72
C ARG A 344 -132.91 58.76 -90.87
N GLU A 345 -133.48 58.13 -89.84
CA GLU A 345 -134.87 57.63 -89.88
C GLU A 345 -135.87 58.61 -89.24
N THR A 346 -135.41 59.81 -88.83
CA THR A 346 -136.22 60.86 -88.17
C THR A 346 -136.17 62.23 -88.87
N GLU A 347 -135.66 62.33 -90.09
CA GLU A 347 -135.74 63.51 -90.99
C GLU A 347 -136.56 63.17 -92.23
#